data_AF-A0AA88VS52-F1
#
_entry.id   AF-A0AA88VS52-F1
#
_cell.length_a   1.000
_cell.length_b   1.000
_cell.length_c   1.000
_cell.angle_alpha   90.00
_cell.angle_beta   90.00
_cell.angle_gamma   90.00
#
_symmetry.space_group_name_H-M   'P 1'
#
loop_
_entity.id
_entity.type
_entity.pdbx_description
1 polymer ?
#
loop_
_entity_poly.entity_id
_entity_poly.type
_entity_poly.pdbx_seq_one_letter_code
_entity_poly.pdbx_strand_id
1 'polypeptide(L)'
;EDISTIFKAADKDNSGTLTVDELREVIEDILIRYPQMDLYLKSNRLFDVTDLFRDSDGNEREEVDIEGFKLALAHVDSQMKSLPATAQVAAQQGTYLSKCFNHMEQCKSNPEGPLRFRGSERHAFRPFRYKHFGQFAPLGGEQAAAELPGDWVSLGHSTQWLWYSVYASKQVSWRTRILVVSDWTRRKVFGRDSSRI
;
A
#
# COMPACT_ATOMS: atom_id res chain seq x y z
N GLU A 1 -10.82 14.88 -3.07
CA GLU A 1 -10.94 16.30 -2.67
C GLU A 1 -10.71 17.14 -3.91
N ASP A 2 -11.24 18.34 -3.99
CA ASP A 2 -10.99 19.17 -5.16
C ASP A 2 -9.53 19.61 -5.15
N ILE A 3 -8.79 19.36 -6.23
CA ILE A 3 -7.38 19.76 -6.39
C ILE A 3 -7.20 21.26 -6.10
N SER A 4 -8.23 22.06 -6.38
CA SER A 4 -8.27 23.50 -6.05
C SER A 4 -8.23 23.80 -4.54
N THR A 5 -8.74 22.91 -3.68
CA THR A 5 -8.66 23.09 -2.21
C THR A 5 -7.27 22.77 -1.68
N ILE A 6 -6.60 21.79 -2.28
CA ILE A 6 -5.20 21.47 -1.97
C ILE A 6 -4.30 22.63 -2.43
N PHE A 7 -4.53 23.13 -3.65
CA PHE A 7 -3.79 24.27 -4.18
C PHE A 7 -3.92 25.50 -3.28
N LYS A 8 -5.16 25.88 -2.89
CA LYS A 8 -5.40 27.01 -1.98
C LYS A 8 -4.81 26.83 -0.58
N ALA A 9 -4.67 25.59 -0.12
CA ALA A 9 -4.03 25.30 1.16
C ALA A 9 -2.50 25.41 1.07
N ALA A 10 -1.93 25.21 -0.12
CA ALA A 10 -0.51 25.34 -0.39
C ALA A 10 -0.09 26.79 -0.71
N ASP A 11 -0.92 27.53 -1.45
CA ASP A 11 -0.72 28.93 -1.84
C ASP A 11 -0.97 29.84 -0.62
N LYS A 12 0.07 30.02 0.21
CA LYS A 12 -0.04 30.77 1.47
C LYS A 12 0.00 32.28 1.24
N ASP A 13 0.75 32.70 0.22
CA ASP A 13 0.88 34.10 -0.15
C ASP A 13 -0.28 34.61 -1.03
N ASN A 14 -1.16 33.71 -1.49
CA ASN A 14 -2.28 33.98 -2.41
C ASN A 14 -1.80 34.62 -3.73
N SER A 15 -0.60 34.26 -4.18
CA SER A 15 -0.01 34.71 -5.44
C SER A 15 -0.73 34.12 -6.66
N GLY A 16 -1.43 32.98 -6.49
CA GLY A 16 -2.06 32.23 -7.57
C GLY A 16 -1.09 31.31 -8.31
N THR A 17 0.17 31.24 -7.88
CA THR A 17 1.17 30.25 -8.28
C THR A 17 1.68 29.52 -7.04
N LEU A 18 2.27 28.34 -7.23
CA LEU A 18 2.91 27.59 -6.15
C LEU A 18 4.41 27.61 -6.35
N THR A 19 5.14 28.00 -5.31
CA THR A 19 6.59 27.83 -5.24
C THR A 19 6.97 26.43 -4.74
N VAL A 20 8.21 26.01 -4.99
CA VAL A 20 8.73 24.70 -4.53
C VAL A 20 8.65 24.57 -3.01
N ASP A 21 8.93 25.64 -2.27
CA ASP A 21 8.95 25.63 -0.81
C ASP A 21 7.54 25.47 -0.23
N GLU A 22 6.55 26.17 -0.79
CA GLU A 22 5.14 26.01 -0.40
C GLU A 22 4.63 24.59 -0.68
N LEU A 23 5.00 24.01 -1.83
CA LEU A 23 4.59 22.66 -2.16
C LEU A 23 5.25 21.62 -1.24
N ARG A 24 6.51 21.82 -0.84
CA ARG A 24 7.20 20.92 0.10
C ARG A 24 6.51 20.82 1.44
N GLU A 25 5.99 21.93 1.98
CA GLU A 25 5.27 21.89 3.25
C GLU A 25 3.96 21.10 3.15
N VAL A 26 3.23 21.25 2.04
CA VAL A 26 1.95 20.57 1.86
C VAL A 26 2.12 19.11 1.42
N ILE A 27 3.19 18.77 0.71
CA ILE A 27 3.35 17.41 0.21
C ILE A 27 3.50 16.38 1.33
N GLU A 28 4.06 16.74 2.48
CA GLU A 28 4.19 15.82 3.61
C GLU A 28 2.81 15.32 4.07
N ASP A 29 1.85 16.24 4.21
CA ASP A 29 0.47 15.92 4.56
C ASP A 29 -0.23 15.12 3.44
N ILE A 30 0.04 15.46 2.18
CA ILE A 30 -0.47 14.71 1.02
C ILE A 30 0.08 13.28 1.01
N LEU A 31 1.37 13.06 1.27
CA LEU A 31 2.00 11.73 1.30
C LEU A 31 1.51 10.87 2.46
N ILE A 32 1.20 11.50 3.61
CA ILE A 32 0.54 10.81 4.71
C ILE A 32 -0.87 10.42 4.26
N ARG A 33 -1.62 11.30 3.60
CA ARG A 33 -3.02 11.08 3.19
C ARG A 33 -3.20 10.06 2.08
N TYR A 34 -2.33 10.10 1.07
CA TYR A 34 -2.38 9.28 -0.14
C TYR A 34 -1.12 8.40 -0.21
N PRO A 35 -1.04 7.32 0.59
CA PRO A 35 0.17 6.48 0.70
C PRO A 35 0.56 5.79 -0.62
N GLN A 36 -0.36 5.66 -1.57
CA GLN A 36 -0.05 5.20 -2.93
C GLN A 36 0.95 6.11 -3.67
N MET A 37 1.02 7.39 -3.30
CA MET A 37 1.95 8.35 -3.89
C MET A 37 3.39 8.11 -3.42
N ASP A 38 3.58 7.59 -2.20
CA ASP A 38 4.91 7.16 -1.71
C ASP A 38 5.49 6.01 -2.56
N LEU A 39 4.63 5.10 -3.05
CA LEU A 39 5.06 4.04 -3.95
C LEU A 39 5.49 4.59 -5.32
N TYR A 40 4.77 5.60 -5.82
CA TYR A 40 5.09 6.29 -7.06
C TYR A 40 6.45 7.00 -7.01
N LEU A 41 6.67 7.78 -5.95
CA LEU A 41 7.94 8.49 -5.73
C LEU A 41 9.11 7.52 -5.64
N LYS A 42 8.94 6.41 -4.90
CA LYS A 42 9.96 5.36 -4.80
C LYS A 42 10.25 4.67 -6.13
N SER A 43 9.23 4.37 -6.94
CA SER A 43 9.43 3.67 -8.21
C SER A 43 10.15 4.51 -9.26
N ASN A 44 9.88 5.82 -9.28
CA ASN A 44 10.49 6.73 -10.26
C ASN A 44 11.82 7.34 -9.78
N ARG A 45 12.32 6.96 -8.58
CA ARG A 45 13.49 7.56 -7.93
C ARG A 45 13.38 9.09 -7.79
N LEU A 46 12.16 9.61 -7.76
CA LEU A 46 11.87 11.04 -7.56
C LEU A 46 11.98 11.25 -6.05
N PHE A 47 13.18 11.59 -5.60
CA PHE A 47 13.44 11.90 -4.20
C PHE A 47 12.90 13.28 -3.81
N ASP A 48 12.48 14.08 -4.78
CA ASP A 48 12.11 15.46 -4.55
C ASP A 48 10.88 15.88 -5.36
N VAL A 49 10.07 16.70 -4.71
CA VAL A 49 8.80 17.25 -5.19
C VAL A 49 8.97 18.12 -6.45
N THR A 50 10.21 18.57 -6.65
CA THR A 50 10.70 19.37 -7.78
C THR A 50 10.51 18.70 -9.13
N ASP A 51 10.39 17.38 -9.19
CA ASP A 51 10.08 16.69 -10.45
C ASP A 51 8.65 16.95 -10.94
N LEU A 52 7.72 17.36 -10.07
CA LEU A 52 6.38 17.83 -10.47
C LEU A 52 6.41 19.21 -11.15
N PHE A 53 7.51 19.96 -10.98
CA PHE A 53 7.74 21.26 -11.60
C PHE A 53 8.52 21.16 -12.92
N ARG A 54 8.82 19.96 -13.41
CA ARG A 54 9.44 19.77 -14.72
C ARG A 54 8.42 19.88 -15.82
N ASP A 55 8.78 20.66 -16.82
CA ASP A 55 7.98 20.81 -18.03
C ASP A 55 7.97 19.55 -18.90
N SER A 56 7.07 19.50 -19.89
CA SER A 56 7.05 18.43 -20.92
C SER A 56 8.41 18.28 -21.63
N ASP A 57 9.20 19.36 -21.65
CA ASP A 57 10.55 19.43 -22.26
C ASP A 57 11.69 19.25 -21.23
N GLY A 58 11.37 18.99 -19.95
CA GLY A 58 12.36 18.74 -18.89
C GLY A 58 12.97 19.99 -18.24
N ASN A 59 12.50 21.19 -18.58
CA ASN A 59 12.95 22.44 -17.97
C ASN A 59 12.36 22.60 -16.56
N GLU A 60 13.16 23.11 -15.63
CA GLU A 60 12.71 23.43 -14.27
C GLU A 60 11.86 24.70 -14.29
N ARG A 61 10.64 24.63 -13.75
CA ARG A 61 9.82 25.81 -13.48
C ARG A 61 10.00 26.22 -12.02
N GLU A 62 10.23 27.51 -11.78
CA GLU A 62 10.26 28.06 -10.41
C GLU A 62 8.86 28.14 -9.79
N GLU A 63 7.82 28.26 -10.63
CA GLU A 63 6.43 28.42 -10.22
C GLU A 63 5.48 27.58 -11.08
N VAL A 64 4.42 27.03 -10.46
CA VAL A 64 3.37 26.26 -11.14
C VAL A 64 2.00 26.87 -10.86
N ASP A 65 1.22 27.07 -11.92
CA ASP A 65 -0.16 27.53 -11.86
C ASP A 65 -1.13 26.39 -11.50
N ILE A 66 -2.39 26.74 -11.18
CA ILE A 66 -3.41 25.76 -10.80
C ILE A 66 -3.62 24.68 -11.86
N GLU A 67 -3.59 25.05 -13.14
CA GLU A 67 -3.80 24.10 -14.24
C GLU A 67 -2.59 23.18 -14.42
N GLY A 68 -1.37 23.70 -14.35
CA GLY A 68 -0.16 22.89 -14.31
C GLY A 68 -0.15 21.91 -13.13
N PHE A 69 -0.55 22.37 -11.94
CA PHE A 69 -0.64 21.54 -10.75
C PHE A 69 -1.67 20.41 -10.90
N LYS A 70 -2.84 20.71 -11.49
CA LYS A 70 -3.86 19.70 -11.81
C LYS A 70 -3.33 18.65 -12.80
N LEU A 71 -2.64 19.08 -13.85
CA LEU A 71 -2.07 18.17 -14.85
C LEU A 71 -1.00 17.28 -14.24
N ALA A 72 -0.14 17.82 -13.38
CA ALA A 72 0.89 17.07 -12.67
C ALA A 72 0.26 16.00 -11.75
N LEU A 73 -0.72 16.37 -10.92
CA LEU A 73 -1.43 15.41 -10.06
C LEU A 73 -2.21 14.37 -10.87
N ALA A 74 -2.87 14.77 -11.95
CA ALA A 74 -3.60 13.84 -12.83
C ALA A 74 -2.64 12.83 -13.49
N HIS A 75 -1.43 13.26 -13.86
CA HIS A 75 -0.39 12.37 -14.37
C HIS A 75 0.00 11.33 -13.32
N VAL A 76 0.28 11.77 -12.08
CA VAL A 76 0.60 10.86 -10.98
C VAL A 76 -0.55 9.89 -10.70
N ASP A 77 -1.79 10.39 -10.61
CA ASP A 77 -3.00 9.58 -10.42
C ASP A 77 -3.16 8.50 -11.50
N SER A 78 -2.83 8.81 -12.76
CA SER A 78 -2.90 7.84 -13.86
C SER A 78 -1.89 6.70 -13.75
N GLN A 79 -0.76 6.95 -13.08
CA GLN A 79 0.32 5.97 -12.88
C GLN A 79 0.18 5.21 -11.56
N MET A 80 -0.64 5.70 -10.63
CA MET A 80 -0.90 5.04 -9.35
C MET A 80 -1.71 3.75 -9.55
N LYS A 81 -1.17 2.66 -9.02
CA LYS A 81 -1.82 1.34 -9.06
C LYS A 81 -2.50 1.05 -7.73
N SER A 82 -3.70 0.48 -7.81
CA SER A 82 -4.35 -0.10 -6.65
C SER A 82 -3.54 -1.28 -6.10
N LEU A 83 -3.73 -1.56 -4.82
CA LEU A 83 -3.13 -2.73 -4.18
C LEU A 83 -3.57 -4.03 -4.90
N PRO A 84 -2.72 -5.06 -4.93
CA PRO A 84 -3.04 -6.31 -5.62
C PRO A 84 -4.20 -7.03 -4.94
N ALA A 85 -5.09 -7.63 -5.73
CA ALA A 85 -6.26 -8.37 -5.26
C ALA A 85 -5.89 -9.73 -4.61
N THR A 86 -5.22 -9.69 -3.47
CA THR A 86 -4.71 -10.84 -2.74
C THR A 86 -5.40 -11.01 -1.39
N ALA A 87 -5.47 -12.26 -0.91
CA ALA A 87 -6.00 -12.56 0.42
C ALA A 87 -5.21 -11.83 1.53
N GLN A 88 -3.92 -11.57 1.31
CA GLN A 88 -3.09 -10.80 2.23
C GLN A 88 -3.55 -9.35 2.36
N VAL A 89 -3.82 -8.67 1.23
CA VAL A 89 -4.34 -7.29 1.22
C VAL A 89 -5.71 -7.26 1.92
N ALA A 90 -6.61 -8.18 1.56
CA ALA A 90 -7.94 -8.26 2.18
C ALA A 90 -7.88 -8.47 3.70
N ALA A 91 -7.02 -9.38 4.18
CA ALA A 91 -6.87 -9.64 5.62
C ALA A 91 -6.32 -8.42 6.38
N GLN A 92 -5.35 -7.70 5.80
CA GLN A 92 -4.81 -6.49 6.41
C GLN A 92 -5.84 -5.34 6.41
N GLN A 93 -6.56 -5.15 5.31
CA GLN A 93 -7.63 -4.15 5.22
C GLN A 93 -8.75 -4.44 6.22
N GLY A 94 -9.17 -5.70 6.36
CA GLY A 94 -10.17 -6.09 7.36
C GLY A 94 -9.71 -5.83 8.79
N THR A 95 -8.45 -6.13 9.10
CA THR A 95 -7.86 -5.84 10.42
C THR A 95 -7.80 -4.33 10.69
N TYR A 96 -7.37 -3.53 9.70
CA TYR A 96 -7.33 -2.09 9.80
C TYR A 96 -8.73 -1.49 10.03
N LEU A 97 -9.71 -1.89 9.22
CA LEU A 97 -11.07 -1.38 9.31
C LEU A 97 -11.72 -1.76 10.66
N SER A 98 -11.48 -2.96 11.16
CA SER A 98 -11.94 -3.37 12.50
C SER A 98 -11.37 -2.46 13.59
N LYS A 99 -10.08 -2.10 13.53
CA LYS A 99 -9.48 -1.14 14.47
C LYS A 99 -10.14 0.23 14.36
N CYS A 100 -10.39 0.71 13.14
CA CYS A 100 -11.08 1.98 12.95
C CYS A 100 -12.47 1.97 13.59
N PHE A 101 -13.26 0.91 13.39
CA PHE A 101 -14.58 0.83 14.03
C PHE A 101 -14.49 0.76 15.56
N ASN A 102 -13.55 -0.01 16.11
CA ASN A 102 -13.38 -0.13 17.55
C ASN A 102 -12.93 1.18 18.23
N HIS A 103 -12.16 2.02 17.53
CA HIS A 103 -11.62 3.27 18.06
C HIS A 103 -12.34 4.53 17.56
N MET A 104 -13.46 4.39 16.84
CA MET A 104 -14.16 5.50 16.19
C MET A 104 -14.52 6.65 17.12
N GLU A 105 -15.00 6.35 18.33
CA GLU A 105 -15.40 7.37 19.28
C GLU A 105 -14.19 8.13 19.86
N GLN A 106 -13.11 7.40 20.18
CA GLN A 106 -11.87 8.00 20.67
C GLN A 106 -11.25 8.92 19.60
N CYS A 107 -11.23 8.48 18.35
CA CYS A 107 -10.68 9.24 17.23
C CYS A 107 -11.53 10.46 16.84
N LYS A 108 -12.79 10.57 17.29
CA LYS A 108 -13.57 11.82 17.18
C LYS A 108 -13.03 12.89 18.13
N SER A 109 -12.62 12.50 19.34
CA SER A 109 -12.04 13.42 20.33
C SER A 109 -10.57 13.76 20.05
N ASN A 110 -9.78 12.75 19.66
CA ASN A 110 -8.34 12.86 19.40
C ASN A 110 -8.03 12.27 18.01
N PRO A 111 -8.13 13.07 16.93
CA PRO A 111 -7.92 12.59 15.58
C PRO A 111 -6.44 12.23 15.33
N GLU A 112 -6.19 11.06 14.76
CA GLU A 112 -4.84 10.54 14.51
C GLU A 112 -4.30 10.82 13.09
N GLY A 113 -5.21 11.16 12.17
CA GLY A 113 -4.92 11.33 10.76
C GLY A 113 -4.33 12.71 10.40
N PRO A 114 -3.96 12.89 9.12
CA PRO A 114 -3.42 14.15 8.61
C PRO A 114 -4.48 15.27 8.63
N LEU A 115 -4.03 16.50 8.43
CA LEU A 115 -4.90 17.66 8.27
C LEU A 115 -5.85 17.46 7.07
N ARG A 116 -7.10 17.90 7.21
CA ARG A 116 -8.03 17.99 6.08
C ARG A 116 -7.75 19.27 5.34
N PHE A 117 -7.69 19.21 4.01
CA PHE A 117 -7.56 20.42 3.18
C PHE A 117 -8.85 21.24 3.17
N ARG A 118 -10.00 20.60 3.47
CA ARG A 118 -11.29 21.26 3.62
C ARG A 118 -11.60 21.51 5.10
N GLY A 119 -11.20 22.67 5.60
CA GLY A 119 -11.42 23.11 6.99
C GLY A 119 -10.19 22.93 7.88
N SER A 120 -10.35 23.19 9.18
CA SER A 120 -9.26 23.15 10.18
C SER A 120 -9.23 21.85 11.00
N GLU A 121 -10.01 20.84 10.61
CA GLU A 121 -10.08 19.55 11.29
C GLU A 121 -9.08 18.54 10.72
N ARG A 122 -8.74 17.52 11.51
CA ARG A 122 -7.93 16.37 11.06
C ARG A 122 -8.80 15.19 10.67
N HIS A 123 -8.26 14.30 9.84
CA HIS A 123 -8.87 13.00 9.62
C HIS A 123 -8.84 12.18 10.92
N ALA A 124 -9.93 11.47 11.23
CA ALA A 124 -10.02 10.66 12.45
C ALA A 124 -8.94 9.57 12.51
N PHE A 125 -8.60 8.95 11.37
CA PHE A 125 -7.62 7.87 11.28
C PHE A 125 -6.54 8.15 10.23
N ARG A 126 -5.36 7.58 10.46
CA ARG A 126 -4.31 7.47 9.44
C ARG A 126 -4.73 6.49 8.34
N PRO A 127 -4.41 6.73 7.07
CA PRO A 127 -4.83 5.84 5.99
C PRO A 127 -4.17 4.47 6.06
N PHE A 128 -4.81 3.50 5.44
CA PHE A 128 -4.31 2.14 5.35
C PHE A 128 -2.97 2.09 4.60
N ARG A 129 -1.96 1.47 5.22
CA ARG A 129 -0.66 1.20 4.61
C ARG A 129 -0.45 -0.30 4.49
N TYR A 130 -0.38 -0.79 3.25
CA TYR A 130 -0.12 -2.19 2.97
C TYR A 130 1.31 -2.56 3.33
N LYS A 131 1.49 -3.69 4.02
CA LYS A 131 2.81 -4.29 4.24
C LYS A 131 2.89 -5.60 3.48
N HIS A 132 3.72 -5.65 2.44
CA HIS A 132 3.99 -6.89 1.72
C HIS A 132 4.81 -7.84 2.61
N PHE A 133 4.45 -9.12 2.64
CA PHE A 133 5.07 -10.14 3.48
C PHE A 133 5.80 -11.19 2.65
N GLY A 134 5.92 -10.96 1.34
CA GLY A 134 6.39 -11.93 0.38
C GLY A 134 5.26 -12.70 -0.29
N GLN A 135 5.66 -13.55 -1.23
CA GLN A 135 4.78 -14.44 -1.97
C GLN A 135 5.41 -15.83 -2.07
N PHE A 136 4.55 -16.84 -2.19
CA PHE A 136 4.98 -18.22 -2.36
C PHE A 136 4.28 -18.83 -3.57
N ALA A 137 5.00 -19.65 -4.32
CA ALA A 137 4.48 -20.42 -5.43
C ALA A 137 4.96 -21.88 -5.32
N PRO A 138 4.06 -22.87 -5.16
CA PRO A 138 4.45 -24.28 -5.24
C PRO A 138 4.80 -24.63 -6.69
N LEU A 139 5.94 -25.28 -6.91
CA LEU A 139 6.46 -25.59 -8.24
C LEU A 139 6.14 -27.02 -8.71
N GLY A 140 5.57 -27.84 -7.82
CA GLY A 140 5.48 -29.28 -8.03
C GLY A 140 6.77 -29.99 -7.61
N GLY A 141 6.80 -31.33 -7.69
CA GLY A 141 8.00 -32.11 -7.32
C GLY A 141 8.48 -31.93 -5.87
N GLU A 142 7.60 -31.57 -4.94
CA GLU A 142 7.93 -31.22 -3.55
C GLU A 142 8.85 -29.99 -3.39
N GLN A 143 8.78 -29.05 -4.33
CA GLN A 143 9.51 -27.78 -4.28
C GLN A 143 8.56 -26.59 -4.30
N ALA A 144 9.00 -25.50 -3.67
CA ALA A 144 8.36 -24.20 -3.75
C ALA A 144 9.39 -23.10 -4.05
N ALA A 145 8.92 -22.03 -4.66
CA ALA A 145 9.59 -20.74 -4.68
C ALA A 145 8.95 -19.82 -3.63
N ALA A 146 9.77 -19.01 -3.00
CA ALA A 146 9.35 -17.93 -2.13
C ALA A 146 10.14 -16.67 -2.48
N GLU A 147 9.42 -15.57 -2.57
CA GLU A 147 10.00 -14.23 -2.56
C GLU A 147 9.64 -13.61 -1.22
N LEU A 148 10.64 -13.28 -0.42
CA LEU A 148 10.47 -12.68 0.90
C LEU A 148 10.78 -11.18 0.82
N PRO A 149 10.27 -10.37 1.77
CA PRO A 149 10.52 -8.92 1.78
C PRO A 149 12.01 -8.59 1.70
N GLY A 150 12.37 -7.62 0.87
CA GLY A 150 13.77 -7.23 0.61
C GLY A 150 14.42 -7.99 -0.55
N ASP A 151 13.62 -8.50 -1.50
CA ASP A 151 14.04 -9.21 -2.72
C ASP A 151 14.82 -10.52 -2.49
N TRP A 152 14.58 -11.17 -1.34
CA TRP A 152 15.18 -12.46 -1.04
C TRP A 152 14.38 -13.57 -1.71
N VAL A 153 14.95 -14.18 -2.74
CA VAL A 153 14.33 -15.31 -3.46
C VAL A 153 14.94 -16.64 -2.96
N SER A 154 14.08 -17.58 -2.59
CA SER A 154 14.48 -18.92 -2.17
C SER A 154 13.69 -19.98 -2.93
N LEU A 155 14.37 -20.99 -3.45
CA LEU A 155 13.75 -22.10 -4.19
C LEU A 155 14.21 -23.44 -3.63
N GLY A 156 13.29 -24.42 -3.60
CA GLY A 156 13.61 -25.82 -3.36
C GLY A 156 12.78 -26.45 -2.24
N HIS A 157 13.32 -27.55 -1.68
CA HIS A 157 12.63 -28.37 -0.68
C HIS A 157 12.55 -27.69 0.70
N SER A 158 13.57 -26.92 1.10
CA SER A 158 13.53 -26.14 2.35
C SER A 158 12.42 -25.09 2.30
N THR A 159 12.28 -24.41 1.17
CA THR A 159 11.19 -23.46 0.90
C THR A 159 9.83 -24.14 0.95
N GLN A 160 9.71 -25.39 0.50
CA GLN A 160 8.47 -26.17 0.61
C GLN A 160 8.06 -26.40 2.08
N TRP A 161 9.02 -26.68 2.97
CA TRP A 161 8.74 -26.81 4.42
C TRP A 161 8.34 -25.49 5.07
N LEU A 162 8.98 -24.39 4.66
CA LEU A 162 8.58 -23.05 5.08
C LEU A 162 7.15 -22.75 4.60
N TRP A 163 6.83 -23.09 3.36
CA TRP A 163 5.49 -22.95 2.78
C TRP A 163 4.44 -23.70 3.60
N TYR A 164 4.67 -24.98 3.91
CA TYR A 164 3.76 -25.77 4.76
C TYR A 164 3.56 -25.09 6.12
N SER A 165 4.64 -24.62 6.74
CA SER A 165 4.60 -23.96 8.05
C SER A 165 3.77 -22.68 8.03
N VAL A 166 4.01 -21.81 7.04
CA VAL A 166 3.26 -20.56 6.88
C VAL A 166 1.78 -20.84 6.62
N TYR A 167 1.45 -21.73 5.67
CA TYR A 167 0.06 -22.00 5.31
C TYR A 167 -0.73 -22.71 6.42
N ALA A 168 -0.09 -23.55 7.22
CA ALA A 168 -0.70 -24.11 8.43
C ALA A 168 -0.96 -23.01 9.49
N SER A 169 0.00 -22.10 9.70
CA SER A 169 -0.15 -21.02 10.67
C SER A 169 -1.26 -20.03 10.31
N LYS A 170 -1.45 -19.75 9.01
CA LYS A 170 -2.44 -18.80 8.48
C LYS A 170 -3.88 -19.32 8.47
N GLN A 171 -4.11 -20.60 8.80
CA GLN A 171 -5.46 -21.13 8.96
C GLN A 171 -6.22 -20.40 10.07
N VAL A 172 -7.49 -20.08 9.81
CA VAL A 172 -8.35 -19.26 10.70
C VAL A 172 -8.67 -19.98 12.01
N SER A 173 -8.69 -21.31 12.03
CA SER A 173 -9.08 -22.10 13.21
C SER A 173 -8.14 -23.26 13.46
N TRP A 174 -8.12 -23.74 14.71
CA TRP A 174 -7.38 -24.93 15.09
C TRP A 174 -7.86 -26.18 14.35
N ARG A 175 -9.18 -26.29 14.15
CA ARG A 175 -9.79 -27.41 13.41
C ARG A 175 -9.27 -27.46 11.97
N THR A 176 -9.32 -26.34 11.24
CA THR A 176 -8.85 -26.30 9.84
C THR A 176 -7.34 -26.52 9.75
N ARG A 177 -6.56 -26.02 10.71
CA ARG A 177 -5.13 -26.29 10.81
C ARG A 177 -4.82 -27.78 10.94
N ILE A 178 -5.46 -28.48 11.87
CA ILE A 178 -5.26 -29.93 12.05
C ILE A 178 -5.67 -30.69 10.79
N LEU A 179 -6.82 -30.33 10.19
CA LEU A 179 -7.30 -30.99 8.98
C LEU A 179 -6.28 -30.88 7.84
N VAL A 180 -5.77 -29.68 7.57
CA VAL A 180 -4.78 -29.44 6.51
C VAL A 180 -3.49 -30.24 6.77
N VAL A 181 -2.98 -30.23 8.01
CA VAL A 181 -1.77 -30.99 8.37
C VAL A 181 -1.99 -32.49 8.21
N SER A 182 -3.13 -33.01 8.68
CA SER A 182 -3.52 -34.41 8.50
C SER A 182 -3.60 -34.80 7.03
N ASP A 183 -4.17 -33.94 6.18
CA ASP A 183 -4.27 -34.19 4.74
C ASP A 183 -2.90 -34.24 4.07
N TRP A 184 -1.97 -33.36 4.46
CA TRP A 184 -0.58 -33.43 3.99
C TRP A 184 0.13 -34.70 4.44
N THR A 185 -0.07 -35.15 5.69
CA THR A 185 0.49 -36.40 6.20
C THR A 185 -0.06 -37.60 5.44
N ARG A 186 -1.39 -37.68 5.26
CA ARG A 186 -2.04 -38.75 4.48
C ARG A 186 -1.52 -38.78 3.04
N ARG A 187 -1.39 -37.61 2.41
CA ARG A 187 -0.81 -37.48 1.06
C ARG A 187 0.61 -38.05 0.99
N LYS A 188 1.43 -37.86 2.02
CA LYS A 188 2.82 -38.33 2.05
C LYS A 188 2.92 -39.84 2.26
N VAL A 189 2.06 -40.41 3.11
CA VAL A 189 2.07 -41.85 3.44
C VAL A 189 1.35 -42.70 2.41
N PHE A 190 0.16 -42.28 1.98
CA PHE A 190 -0.74 -43.07 1.14
C PHE A 190 -0.86 -42.55 -0.30
N GLY A 191 -0.27 -41.39 -0.62
CA GLY A 191 -0.48 -40.72 -1.90
C GLY A 191 -1.77 -39.88 -1.93
N ARG A 192 -2.07 -39.26 -3.07
CA ARG A 192 -3.33 -38.53 -3.25
C ARG A 192 -4.47 -39.51 -3.50
N ASP A 193 -5.61 -39.25 -2.86
CA ASP A 193 -6.84 -39.95 -3.19
C ASP A 193 -7.31 -39.52 -4.59
N SER A 194 -7.44 -40.49 -5.49
CA SER A 194 -7.87 -40.31 -6.89
C SER A 194 -9.21 -40.96 -7.17
N SER A 195 -9.95 -41.41 -6.15
CA SER A 195 -11.21 -42.16 -6.28
C SER A 195 -12.36 -41.43 -7.00
N ARG A 196 -12.16 -40.17 -7.39
CA ARG A 196 -13.13 -39.31 -8.10
C ARG A 196 -12.62 -38.75 -9.44
N ILE A 197 -11.54 -39.30 -9.98
CA ILE A 197 -11.10 -39.07 -11.37
C ILE A 197 -11.69 -40.17 -12.24
#